data_AF-A0A2G6ES74-F1
#
_entry.id   AF-A0A2G6ES74-F1
#
_cell.length_a   1.000
_cell.length_b   1.000
_cell.length_c   1.000
_cell.angle_alpha   90.00
_cell.angle_beta   90.00
_cell.angle_gamma   90.00
#
_symmetry.space_group_name_H-M   'P 1'
#
loop_
_entity.id
_entity.type
_entity.pdbx_description
1 polymer ?
#
loop_
_entity_poly.entity_id
_entity_poly.type
_entity_poly.pdbx_seq_one_letter_code
_entity_poly.pdbx_strand_id
1 'polypeptide(L)'
;DKTSQAFAVFLPVKSVGVTGDGRRYEYVIALRAVQTIDFMTAKWAELPYDLLGKVSNRIMNEVRGVSRVVYDISGKPPATIEWEYAVLEILIYCV
;
A
#
# COMPACT_ATOMS: atom_id res chain seq x y z
N ASP A 1 -2.20 13.72 -10.52
CA ASP A 1 -1.61 14.01 -11.85
C ASP A 1 -0.30 13.28 -12.15
N LYS A 2 0.54 12.95 -11.16
CA LYS A 2 1.85 12.28 -11.36
C LYS A 2 1.84 10.74 -11.29
N THR A 3 0.68 10.09 -11.18
CA THR A 3 0.56 8.64 -11.05
C THR A 3 -0.50 8.13 -12.03
N SER A 4 -0.18 7.06 -12.76
CA SER A 4 -1.12 6.42 -13.69
C SER A 4 -2.14 5.56 -12.95
N GLN A 5 -1.69 4.83 -11.92
CA GLN A 5 -2.53 4.04 -11.03
C GLN A 5 -1.97 4.11 -9.60
N ALA A 6 -2.87 4.10 -8.62
CA ALA A 6 -2.53 3.98 -7.20
C ALA A 6 -3.65 3.20 -6.49
N PHE A 7 -3.29 2.19 -5.69
CA PHE A 7 -4.23 1.34 -4.96
C PHE A 7 -3.58 0.66 -3.75
N ALA A 8 -4.39 -0.02 -2.95
CA ALA A 8 -3.95 -0.81 -1.81
C ALA A 8 -4.19 -2.31 -2.05
N VAL A 9 -3.23 -3.13 -1.66
CA VAL A 9 -3.26 -4.59 -1.76
C VAL A 9 -3.33 -5.17 -0.35
N PHE A 10 -4.28 -6.08 -0.13
CA PHE A 10 -4.35 -6.85 1.11
C PHE A 10 -3.33 -7.98 1.09
N LEU A 11 -2.43 -8.00 2.08
CA LEU A 11 -1.53 -9.12 2.25
C LEU A 11 -2.05 -10.03 3.36
N PRO A 12 -2.35 -11.31 3.09
CA PRO A 12 -2.82 -12.27 4.09
C PRO A 12 -1.70 -12.75 5.04
N VAL A 13 -0.76 -11.86 5.36
CA VAL A 13 0.31 -12.05 6.33
C VAL A 13 0.04 -11.17 7.55
N LYS A 14 0.36 -11.68 8.73
CA LYS A 14 0.18 -10.93 9.98
C LYS A 14 1.49 -10.32 10.45
N SER A 15 1.42 -9.11 10.99
CA SER A 15 2.52 -8.43 11.64
C SER A 15 2.15 -8.02 13.06
N VAL A 16 3.15 -8.01 13.93
CA VAL A 16 2.99 -7.53 15.31
C VAL A 16 2.81 -6.02 15.30
N GLY A 17 1.67 -5.56 15.81
CA GLY A 17 1.40 -4.18 16.20
C GLY A 17 1.29 -4.05 17.72
N VAL A 18 1.35 -2.82 18.21
CA VAL A 18 1.17 -2.48 19.63
C VAL A 18 -0.11 -1.67 19.78
N THR A 19 -0.95 -2.05 20.72
CA THR A 19 -2.17 -1.30 21.06
C THR A 19 -2.31 -1.28 22.58
N GLY A 20 -2.12 -0.11 23.20
CA GLY A 20 -1.95 0.00 24.65
C GLY A 20 -0.71 -0.80 25.09
N ASP A 21 -0.88 -1.62 26.13
CA ASP A 21 0.20 -2.45 26.70
C ASP A 21 0.31 -3.84 26.05
N GLY A 22 -0.56 -4.14 25.07
CA GLY A 22 -0.65 -5.45 24.43
C GLY A 22 -0.04 -5.50 23.03
N ARG A 23 0.36 -6.70 22.61
CA ARG A 23 0.74 -7.01 21.22
C ARG A 23 -0.46 -7.60 20.48
N ARG A 24 -0.70 -7.16 19.26
CA ARG A 24 -1.73 -7.72 18.36
C ARG A 24 -1.09 -8.20 17.07
N TYR A 25 -1.55 -9.33 16.56
CA TYR A 25 -1.16 -9.86 15.25
C TYR A 25 -2.26 -9.54 14.25
N GLU A 26 -2.04 -8.48 13.49
CA GLU A 26 -3.00 -7.92 12.54
C GLU A 26 -2.40 -7.88 11.13
N TYR A 27 -3.21 -7.61 10.11
CA TYR A 27 -2.84 -7.76 8.72
C TYR A 27 -1.92 -6.64 8.22
N VAL A 28 -1.31 -6.89 7.06
CA VAL A 28 -0.46 -5.93 6.35
C VAL A 28 -1.17 -5.45 5.09
N ILE A 29 -1.09 -4.15 4.84
CA ILE A 29 -1.52 -3.52 3.59
C ILE A 29 -0.30 -3.06 2.82
N ALA A 30 -0.24 -3.37 1.52
CA ALA A 30 0.75 -2.79 0.61
C ALA A 30 0.12 -1.68 -0.21
N LEU A 31 0.79 -0.52 -0.23
CA LEU A 31 0.47 0.57 -1.14
C LEU A 31 1.22 0.33 -2.45
N ARG A 32 0.50 0.47 -3.56
CA ARG A 32 1.04 0.37 -4.91
C ARG A 32 0.71 1.65 -5.65
N ALA A 33 1.71 2.34 -6.17
CA ALA A 33 1.51 3.47 -7.07
C ALA A 33 2.57 3.45 -8.16
N VAL A 34 2.15 3.64 -9.40
CA VAL A 34 3.02 3.51 -10.57
C VAL A 34 2.86 4.67 -11.54
N GLN A 35 3.94 4.93 -12.28
CA GLN A 35 3.99 5.77 -13.45
C GLN A 35 4.19 4.87 -14.66
N THR A 36 3.12 4.69 -15.43
CA THR A 36 3.14 3.88 -16.65
C THR A 36 3.88 4.65 -17.73
N ILE A 37 4.90 4.02 -18.31
CA ILE A 37 5.66 4.58 -19.45
C ILE A 37 5.00 4.09 -20.74
N ASP A 38 4.71 2.79 -20.81
CA ASP A 38 4.03 2.13 -21.92
C ASP A 38 3.25 0.90 -21.42
N PHE A 39 2.65 0.12 -22.33
CA PHE A 39 1.87 -1.07 -21.97
C PHE A 39 2.69 -2.16 -21.25
N MET A 40 4.00 -2.20 -21.44
CA MET A 40 4.91 -3.22 -20.93
C MET A 40 5.80 -2.72 -19.79
N THR A 41 5.86 -1.42 -19.54
CA THR A 41 6.83 -0.80 -18.62
C THR A 41 6.17 0.21 -17.68
N ALA A 42 6.46 0.09 -16.39
CA ALA A 42 6.05 1.05 -15.38
C ALA A 42 7.11 1.18 -14.28
N LYS A 43 7.31 2.41 -13.79
CA LYS A 43 8.11 2.66 -12.59
C LYS A 43 7.19 2.78 -11.39
N TRP A 44 7.66 2.36 -10.22
CA TRP A 44 7.01 2.75 -8.98
C TRP A 44 7.11 4.27 -8.81
N ALA A 45 6.10 4.88 -8.19
CA ALA A 45 6.05 6.33 -8.07
C ALA A 45 6.85 6.82 -6.85
N GLU A 46 7.76 7.78 -7.05
CA GLU A 46 8.46 8.44 -5.94
C GLU A 46 7.52 9.39 -5.19
N LEU A 47 6.63 8.82 -4.38
CA LEU A 47 5.67 9.58 -3.58
C LEU A 47 6.39 10.34 -2.45
N PRO A 48 5.98 11.58 -2.14
CA PRO A 48 6.51 12.32 -1.01
C PRO A 48 6.40 11.54 0.31
N TYR A 49 7.46 11.56 1.13
CA TYR A 49 7.49 10.78 2.37
C TYR A 49 6.45 11.25 3.41
N ASP A 50 6.10 12.52 3.41
CA ASP A 50 5.02 13.09 4.23
C ASP A 50 3.65 12.52 3.82
N LEU A 51 3.39 12.38 2.52
CA LEU A 51 2.21 11.71 2.01
C LEU A 51 2.17 10.23 2.44
N LEU A 52 3.28 9.51 2.27
CA LEU A 52 3.37 8.10 2.68
C LEU A 52 3.14 7.94 4.19
N GLY A 53 3.72 8.82 5.01
CA GLY A 53 3.49 8.85 6.45
C GLY A 53 2.04 9.14 6.82
N LYS A 54 1.42 10.13 6.17
CA LYS A 54 0.00 10.47 6.37
C LYS A 54 -0.92 9.29 6.05
N VAL A 55 -0.74 8.66 4.88
CA VAL A 55 -1.57 7.53 4.45
C VAL A 55 -1.36 6.33 5.38
N SER A 56 -0.11 5.99 5.70
CA SER A 56 0.23 4.91 6.64
C SER A 56 -0.46 5.09 7.99
N ASN A 57 -0.35 6.28 8.58
CA ASN A 57 -0.97 6.60 9.86
C ASN A 57 -2.49 6.49 9.81
N ARG A 58 -3.13 6.99 8.75
CA ARG A 58 -4.59 6.87 8.62
C ARG A 58 -5.05 5.43 8.49
N ILE A 59 -4.38 4.63 7.68
CA ILE A 59 -4.72 3.20 7.52
C ILE A 59 -4.63 2.48 8.85
N MET A 60 -3.51 2.60 9.58
CA MET A 60 -3.32 1.87 10.84
C MET A 60 -4.25 2.33 11.97
N ASN A 61 -4.73 3.59 11.93
CA ASN A 61 -5.62 4.13 12.97
C ASN A 61 -7.12 3.99 12.63
N GLU A 62 -7.49 4.06 11.35
CA GLU A 62 -8.89 4.05 10.90
C GLU A 62 -9.35 2.66 10.47
N VAL A 63 -8.44 1.80 9.98
CA VAL A 63 -8.77 0.44 9.51
C VAL A 63 -8.45 -0.58 10.60
N ARG A 64 -9.50 -1.12 11.23
CA ARG A 64 -9.35 -2.18 12.24
C ARG A 64 -8.73 -3.43 11.65
N GLY A 65 -7.80 -4.05 12.37
CA GLY A 65 -7.18 -5.29 11.93
C GLY A 65 -6.01 -5.10 10.97
N VAL A 66 -5.43 -3.90 10.90
CA VAL A 66 -4.20 -3.60 10.16
C VAL A 66 -3.14 -3.05 11.12
N SER A 67 -1.98 -3.72 11.19
CA SER A 67 -0.85 -3.28 12.03
C SER A 67 0.31 -2.71 11.25
N ARG A 68 0.30 -2.82 9.92
CA ARG A 68 1.44 -2.40 9.10
C ARG A 68 1.02 -1.99 7.70
N VAL A 69 1.69 -0.95 7.21
CA VAL A 69 1.63 -0.53 5.83
C VAL A 69 3.04 -0.61 5.23
N VAL A 70 3.13 -1.13 4.00
CA VAL A 70 4.37 -1.16 3.20
C VAL A 70 4.13 -0.46 1.86
N TYR A 71 5.20 -0.07 1.17
CA TYR A 71 5.12 0.53 -0.17
C TYR A 71 5.91 -0.32 -1.17
N ASP A 72 5.29 -0.67 -2.28
CA ASP A 72 5.90 -1.50 -3.32
C ASP A 72 6.75 -0.65 -4.28
N ILE A 73 8.07 -0.79 -4.14
CA ILE A 73 9.11 -0.11 -4.93
C ILE A 73 9.61 -0.95 -6.11
N SER A 74 8.86 -1.99 -6.53
CA SER A 74 9.23 -2.85 -7.64
C SER A 74 8.73 -2.29 -8.98
N GLY A 75 9.59 -2.13 -9.98
CA GLY A 75 9.18 -1.75 -11.34
C GLY A 75 8.58 -2.90 -12.16
N LYS A 76 7.82 -2.55 -13.20
CA LYS A 76 7.45 -3.46 -14.28
C LYS A 76 8.38 -3.18 -15.47
N PRO A 77 9.19 -4.15 -15.95
CA PRO A 77 9.56 -5.46 -15.35
C PRO A 77 10.56 -5.32 -14.17
N PRO A 78 10.78 -6.37 -13.33
CA PRO A 78 10.28 -7.75 -13.46
C PRO A 78 8.92 -8.02 -12.82
N ALA A 79 8.39 -7.09 -12.03
CA ALA A 79 7.09 -7.25 -11.38
C ALA A 79 5.94 -6.91 -12.34
N THR A 80 4.71 -7.22 -11.91
CA THR A 80 3.48 -6.71 -12.53
C THR A 80 3.02 -5.44 -11.80
N ILE A 81 2.03 -4.74 -12.38
CA ILE A 81 1.38 -3.62 -11.68
C ILE A 81 0.50 -4.17 -10.56
N GLU A 82 -0.41 -5.08 -10.92
CA GLU A 82 -1.34 -5.75 -10.02
C GLU A 82 -0.68 -6.85 -9.20
N TRP A 83 -1.25 -7.13 -8.03
CA TRP A 83 -0.98 -8.30 -7.22
C TRP A 83 -2.22 -9.20 -7.27
N GLU A 84 -2.05 -10.50 -7.55
CA GLU A 84 -3.16 -11.43 -7.85
C GLU A 84 -4.13 -11.70 -6.67
N TYR A 85 -3.93 -11.08 -5.51
CA TYR A 85 -4.76 -11.26 -4.32
C TYR A 85 -5.28 -9.92 -3.79
N ALA A 86 -6.60 -9.72 -3.94
CA ALA A 86 -7.43 -8.67 -3.33
C ALA A 86 -6.87 -7.24 -3.42
N VAL A 87 -7.26 -6.54 -4.50
CA VAL A 87 -7.30 -5.08 -4.51
C VAL A 87 -8.38 -4.65 -3.53
N LEU A 88 -7.98 -4.06 -2.41
CA LEU A 88 -8.94 -3.34 -1.58
C LEU A 88 -9.16 -1.99 -2.28
N GLU A 89 -10.29 -1.83 -2.98
CA GLU A 89 -10.75 -0.55 -3.54
C GLU A 89 -11.07 0.51 -2.44
N ILE A 90 -10.65 0.30 -1.21
CA ILE A 90 -11.13 1.04 -0.04
C ILE A 90 -10.42 2.39 0.16
N LEU A 91 -9.36 2.75 -0.58
CA LEU A 91 -8.56 3.93 -0.21
C LEU A 91 -8.23 4.93 -1.32
N ILE A 92 -8.76 4.79 -2.53
CA ILE A 92 -8.55 5.85 -3.54
C ILE A 92 -9.41 7.10 -3.21
N TYR A 93 -10.56 6.94 -2.55
CA TYR A 93 -11.45 8.05 -2.20
C TYR A 93 -11.16 8.72 -0.85
N CYS A 94 -10.15 8.25 -0.10
CA CYS A 94 -9.83 8.78 1.22
C CYS A 94 -8.44 9.42 1.30
N VAL A 95 -7.73 9.65 0.19
CA VAL A 95 -6.46 10.41 0.18
C VAL A 95 -6.64 11.73 -0.55
#